data_AF-A0A4Z0NQ03-F1
#
_entry.id   AF-A0A4Z0NQ03-F1
#
_cell.length_a   1.000
_cell.length_b   1.000
_cell.length_c   1.000
_cell.angle_alpha   90.00
_cell.angle_beta   90.00
_cell.angle_gamma   90.00
#
_symmetry.space_group_name_H-M   'P 1'
#
loop_
_entity.id
_entity.type
_entity.pdbx_description
1 polymer ?
#
loop_
_entity_poly.entity_id
_entity_poly.type
_entity_poly.pdbx_seq_one_letter_code
_entity_poly.pdbx_strand_id
1 'polypeptide(L)' 'MQTPTYTHVVETSAGQFFQVRQAGSADLDHVWNGVEVKKAKGGFVPKARAREILVRKIGSRVVAALAS' A
#
# COMPACT_ATOMS: atom_id res chain seq x y z
N MET A 1 1.60 -10.10 18.72
CA MET A 1 1.99 -9.04 17.75
C MET A 1 0.84 -8.90 16.77
N GLN A 2 0.17 -7.75 16.72
CA GLN A 2 -0.96 -7.53 15.82
C GLN A 2 -0.42 -7.29 14.41
N THR A 3 -0.83 -8.08 13.43
CA THR A 3 -0.46 -7.87 12.03
C THR A 3 -1.12 -6.56 11.56
N PRO A 4 -0.37 -5.59 11.01
CA PRO A 4 -0.96 -4.36 10.50
C PRO A 4 -1.95 -4.67 9.38
N THR A 5 -3.20 -4.21 9.52
CA THR A 5 -4.24 -4.39 8.50
C THR A 5 -4.10 -3.30 7.43
N TYR A 6 -3.81 -3.71 6.20
CA TYR A 6 -3.84 -2.83 5.03
C TYR A 6 -5.28 -2.64 4.54
N THR A 7 -5.58 -1.46 4.02
CA THR A 7 -6.96 -1.04 3.71
C THR A 7 -7.21 -0.84 2.21
N HIS A 8 -6.17 -0.47 1.46
CA HIS A 8 -6.29 -0.17 0.04
C HIS A 8 -5.07 -0.72 -0.72
N VAL A 9 -5.24 -0.89 -2.03
CA VAL A 9 -4.12 -1.01 -2.97
C VAL A 9 -4.03 0.28 -3.76
N VAL A 10 -2.81 0.81 -3.86
CA VAL A 10 -2.49 1.96 -4.70
C VAL A 10 -1.57 1.55 -5.84
N GLU A 11 -1.67 2.26 -6.95
CA GLU A 11 -0.76 2.21 -8.08
C GLU A 11 -0.01 3.55 -8.17
N THR A 12 1.31 3.51 -8.24
CA THR A 12 2.16 4.70 -8.44
C THR A 12 2.27 5.05 -9.91
N SER A 13 2.71 6.26 -10.23
CA SER A 13 3.01 6.70 -11.60
C SER A 13 4.10 5.86 -12.30
N ALA A 14 4.92 5.14 -11.53
CA ALA A 14 5.89 4.18 -12.04
C ALA A 14 5.29 2.78 -12.32
N GLY A 15 3.97 2.60 -12.17
CA GLY A 15 3.28 1.33 -12.39
C GLY A 15 3.50 0.29 -11.29
N GLN A 16 3.97 0.70 -10.12
CA GLN A 16 4.15 -0.18 -8.96
C GLN A 16 2.88 -0.24 -8.12
N PHE A 17 2.62 -1.37 -7.47
CA PHE A 17 1.46 -1.57 -6.62
C PHE A 17 1.87 -1.71 -5.16
N PHE A 18 1.11 -1.10 -4.26
CA PHE A 18 1.34 -1.19 -2.81
C PHE A 18 0.03 -1.44 -2.07
N GLN A 19 0.02 -2.39 -1.14
CA GLN A 19 -0.99 -2.44 -0.09
C GLN A 19 -0.65 -1.40 0.96
N VAL A 20 -1.60 -0.54 1.34
CA VAL A 20 -1.35 0.63 2.18
C VAL A 20 -2.29 0.77 3.37
N ARG A 21 -1.79 1.43 4.42
CA ARG A 21 -2.54 1.91 5.59
C ARG A 21 -2.12 3.35 5.92
N GLN A 22 -2.98 4.08 6.63
CA GLN A 22 -2.62 5.42 7.08
C GLN A 22 -1.38 5.40 7.98
N ALA A 23 -0.56 6.44 7.87
CA ALA A 23 0.66 6.56 8.67
C ALA A 23 0.37 6.82 10.15
N GLY A 24 -0.79 7.41 10.46
CA GLY A 24 -1.29 7.57 11.83
C GLY A 24 -0.87 8.87 12.53
N SER A 25 -0.19 9.79 11.84
CA SER A 25 0.10 11.14 12.33
C SER A 25 -0.19 12.19 11.25
N ALA A 26 -0.61 13.38 11.67
CA ALA A 26 -0.94 14.50 10.78
C ALA A 26 0.26 14.92 9.92
N ASP A 27 1.47 14.90 10.49
CA ASP A 27 2.71 15.23 9.76
C ASP A 27 2.96 14.29 8.57
N LEU A 28 2.42 13.07 8.64
CA LEU A 28 2.56 12.03 7.63
C LEU A 28 1.31 11.86 6.76
N ASP A 29 0.37 12.82 6.78
CA ASP A 29 -0.87 12.75 5.98
C ASP A 29 -0.62 12.77 4.47
N HIS A 30 0.57 13.15 4.03
CA HIS A 30 0.96 13.15 2.61
C HIS A 30 1.53 11.80 2.14
N VAL A 31 1.68 10.83 3.04
CA VAL A 31 2.19 9.48 2.77
C VAL A 31 1.29 8.39 3.36
N TRP A 32 1.53 7.15 2.96
CA TRP A 32 1.02 5.95 3.59
C TRP A 32 2.16 5.06 4.06
N ASN A 33 1.89 4.18 5.02
CA ASN A 33 2.71 2.99 5.24
C ASN A 33 2.26 1.91 4.26
N GLY A 34 3.17 1.36 3.46
CA GLY A 34 2.81 0.38 2.45
C GLY A 34 3.85 -0.68 2.16
N VAL A 35 3.37 -1.84 1.71
CA VAL A 35 4.18 -2.99 1.29
C VAL A 35 3.96 -3.23 -0.20
N GLU A 36 5.05 -3.41 -0.93
CA GLU A 36 4.98 -3.60 -2.37
C GLU A 36 4.34 -4.96 -2.72
N VAL A 37 3.40 -4.93 -3.66
CA VAL A 37 2.65 -6.09 -4.12
C VAL A 37 2.76 -6.26 -5.63
N LYS A 38 2.38 -7.43 -6.11
CA LYS A 38 2.20 -7.72 -7.53
C LYS A 38 0.80 -8.25 -7.78
N LYS A 39 0.27 -8.04 -8.98
CA LYS A 39 -0.95 -8.70 -9.43
C LYS A 39 -0.70 -10.20 -9.52
N ALA A 40 -1.63 -10.98 -8.96
CA ALA A 40 -1.70 -12.42 -9.09
C ALA A 40 -3.14 -12.80 -9.46
N LYS A 41 -3.36 -14.05 -9.88
CA LYS A 41 -4.70 -14.52 -10.26
C LYS A 41 -5.66 -14.35 -9.07
N GLY A 42 -6.62 -13.44 -9.20
CA GLY A 42 -7.62 -13.14 -8.18
C GLY A 42 -7.27 -12.04 -7.17
N GLY A 43 -6.14 -11.33 -7.31
CA GLY A 43 -5.86 -10.20 -6.40
C GLY A 43 -4.43 -9.67 -6.42
N PHE A 44 -4.01 -9.10 -5.29
CA PHE A 44 -2.68 -8.56 -5.07
C PHE A 44 -1.98 -9.35 -3.98
N VAL A 45 -0.74 -9.76 -4.24
CA VAL A 45 0.07 -10.52 -3.28
C VAL A 45 1.38 -9.78 -2.98
N PRO A 46 1.86 -9.77 -1.72
CA PRO A 46 3.15 -9.20 -1.38
C PRO A 46 4.28 -9.77 -2.22
N LYS A 47 5.21 -8.90 -2.64
CA LYS A 47 6.46 -9.36 -3.25
C LYS A 47 7.31 -10.06 -2.20
N ALA A 48 8.10 -11.04 -2.63
CA ALA A 48 9.02 -11.73 -1.73
C ALA A 48 9.98 -10.72 -1.07
N ARG A 49 10.10 -10.78 0.26
CA ARG A 49 10.92 -9.86 1.09
C ARG A 49 10.53 -8.39 1.02
N ALA A 50 9.32 -8.07 0.56
CA ALA A 50 8.81 -6.71 0.62
C ALA A 50 8.77 -6.23 2.08
N ARG A 51 9.25 -5.01 2.30
CA ARG A 51 9.24 -4.34 3.60
C ARG A 51 8.24 -3.21 3.56
N GLU A 52 7.73 -2.84 4.73
CA GLU A 52 6.91 -1.64 4.85
C GLU A 52 7.78 -0.40 4.64
N ILE A 53 7.33 0.48 3.75
CA ILE A 53 7.97 1.75 3.41
C ILE A 53 6.93 2.87 3.37
N LEU A 54 7.41 4.11 3.34
CA LEU A 54 6.55 5.27 3.08
C LEU A 54 6.27 5.40 1.59
N VAL A 55 4.98 5.44 1.23
CA VAL A 55 4.49 5.63 -0.14
C VAL A 55 3.84 7.00 -0.23
N ARG A 56 4.32 7.86 -1.13
CA ARG A 56 3.74 9.20 -1.34
C ARG A 56 2.35 9.11 -1.96
N LYS A 57 1.41 9.90 -1.43
CA LYS A 57 0.06 10.03 -2.01
C LYS A 57 0.09 10.74 -3.36
N ILE A 58 0.94 11.77 -3.48
CA ILE A 58 1.18 12.44 -4.76
C ILE A 58 1.78 11.45 -5.76
N GLY A 59 1.20 11.41 -6.97
CA GLY A 59 1.62 10.47 -8.01
C GLY A 59 1.13 9.03 -7.79
N SER A 60 0.21 8.81 -6.86
CA SER A 60 -0.41 7.50 -6.62
C SER A 60 -1.92 7.59 -6.74
N ARG A 61 -2.57 6.50 -7.18
CA ARG A 61 -4.02 6.37 -7.23
C ARG A 61 -4.48 5.10 -6.53
N VAL A 62 -5.62 5.15 -5.86
CA VAL A 62 -6.25 3.95 -5.29
C VAL A 62 -6.85 3.12 -6.41
N VAL A 63 -6.56 1.82 -6.44
CA VAL A 63 -7.01 0.88 -7.48
C VAL A 63 -7.84 -0.28 -6.95
N ALA A 64 -7.80 -0.53 -5.64
CA ALA A 64 -8.67 -1.51 -4.98
C ALA A 64 -8.85 -1.19 -3.50
N ALA A 65 -10.01 -1.53 -2.94
CA ALA A 65 -10.20 -1.65 -1.50
C ALA A 65 -9.84 -3.08 -1.06
N LEU A 66 -9.29 -3.23 0.14
CA LEU A 66 -9.07 -4.52 0.77
C LEU A 66 -10.16 -4.71 1.84
N ALA A 67 -10.79 -5.89 1.87
CA ALA A 67 -11.68 -6.23 2.96
C ALA A 67 -10.85 -6.30 4.26
N SER A 68 -11.24 -5.49 5.23
CA SER A 68 -10.69 -5.45 6.58
C SER A 68 -11.14 -6.64 7.42
#